data_AF-A0A8D0T0G8-F1
#
_entry.id   AF-A0A8D0T0G8-F1
#
_cell.length_a   1.000
_cell.length_b   1.000
_cell.length_c   1.000
_cell.angle_alpha   90.00
_cell.angle_beta   90.00
_cell.angle_gamma   90.00
#
_symmetry.space_group_name_H-M   'P 1'
#
loop_
_entity.id
_entity.type
_entity.pdbx_description
1 polymer ?
#
loop_
_entity_poly.entity_id
_entity_poly.type
_entity_poly.pdbx_seq_one_letter_code
_entity_poly.pdbx_strand_id
1 'polypeptide(L)'
;MGRSGPKAAAQRPWEGAVLLPSPGTGVWAGGGRSHWLRPPSLLLGPSPCSAWFSGPPGGPQAAPVRGAQQGELRAPRGLSAASPGKRPRHALCEQKRTPTGFRRQAGDLRIAESTTRERPQGKDRRDADRTAMAAPVRRLCHVAFHVPAGQPLARDLQRFFGFRPLAVREADGWRQLALRSGDAVFLVNEGAGPGEPLYSLDPHHAVPGATNLCFDVADVGAAARALAALGCNVQVPPVTVQDAQGAATYAVVGSPAGNLSLTLLERPGFCGPFLPGFRPVSSVPGPGWVTHVDHLTLACPRSSSPKIMRWFHDCLGFHHLPLSPGEDPELGLEVAAGSGRGGLRLTALQAPTGSAVPTLVLAESLPGSLRGRDQVEQFLAQNGGPGLQHVGLYTPNIMEATERVAGAGGQLLTPPEAYYQQPGKEKQILAAGHEPRLLARHGILLDGDEGKFLLQVFTKSLFAEDTFFLELIQRQGATGFGQGNIRALWQSVQEHAARVCEA
;
A
#
# COMPACT_ATOMS: atom_id res chain seq x y z
N MET A 1 -8.90 -5.87 56.11
CA MET A 1 -9.06 -4.75 55.16
C MET A 1 -8.19 -5.04 53.95
N GLY A 2 -8.77 -5.20 52.76
CA GLY A 2 -8.03 -5.44 51.53
C GLY A 2 -7.96 -4.19 50.65
N ARG A 3 -6.80 -3.94 50.03
CA ARG A 3 -6.65 -3.07 48.86
C ARG A 3 -5.59 -3.65 47.93
N SER A 4 -6.02 -4.48 46.98
CA SER A 4 -5.22 -4.89 45.83
C SER A 4 -5.29 -3.78 44.77
N GLY A 5 -4.19 -3.03 44.60
CA GLY A 5 -4.02 -2.18 43.42
C GLY A 5 -3.72 -3.03 42.17
N PRO A 6 -4.13 -2.61 40.97
CA PRO A 6 -3.83 -3.35 39.75
C PRO A 6 -2.31 -3.29 39.47
N LYS A 7 -1.68 -4.45 39.27
CA LYS A 7 -0.32 -4.50 38.72
C LYS A 7 -0.35 -3.96 37.29
N ALA A 8 0.44 -2.93 37.01
CA ALA A 8 0.67 -2.49 35.64
C ALA A 8 1.28 -3.63 34.83
N ALA A 9 0.70 -3.96 33.68
CA ALA A 9 1.27 -4.93 32.76
C ALA A 9 2.53 -4.31 32.13
N ALA A 10 3.68 -4.95 32.32
CA ALA A 10 4.92 -4.55 31.66
C ALA A 10 4.74 -4.71 30.13
N GLN A 11 4.82 -3.61 29.41
CA GLN A 11 4.80 -3.60 27.94
C GLN A 11 6.14 -4.17 27.45
N ARG A 12 6.10 -5.16 26.55
CA ARG A 12 7.30 -5.61 25.86
C ARG A 12 7.69 -4.58 24.79
N PRO A 13 8.97 -4.16 24.71
CA PRO A 13 9.45 -3.34 23.61
C PRO A 13 9.63 -4.17 22.32
N TRP A 14 10.31 -3.58 21.34
CA TRP A 14 10.62 -3.96 19.95
C TRP A 14 11.11 -5.41 19.64
N GLU A 15 11.05 -6.35 20.58
CA GLU A 15 11.63 -7.71 20.49
C GLU A 15 10.96 -8.65 19.47
N GLY A 16 9.83 -8.27 18.86
CA GLY A 16 9.14 -9.06 17.82
C GLY A 16 9.98 -9.32 16.56
N ALA A 17 11.07 -8.56 16.36
CA ALA A 17 12.02 -8.76 15.28
C ALA A 17 13.28 -9.58 15.68
N VAL A 18 13.48 -9.90 16.97
CA VAL A 18 14.67 -10.63 17.44
C VAL A 18 14.33 -11.48 18.67
N LEU A 19 13.97 -12.76 18.47
CA LEU A 19 14.44 -13.89 19.30
C LEU A 19 14.01 -15.25 18.71
N LEU A 20 14.93 -16.22 18.75
CA LEU A 20 14.75 -17.61 18.32
C LEU A 20 14.35 -18.50 19.51
N PRO A 21 13.64 -19.63 19.30
CA PRO A 21 13.42 -20.61 20.36
C PRO A 21 14.72 -21.41 20.63
N SER A 22 15.04 -21.61 21.91
CA SER A 22 16.10 -22.54 22.32
C SER A 22 15.62 -24.00 22.22
N PRO A 23 16.49 -24.97 21.92
CA PRO A 23 16.10 -26.37 21.76
C PRO A 23 15.87 -27.04 23.14
N GLY A 24 14.61 -27.31 23.46
CA GLY A 24 14.26 -28.20 24.57
C GLY A 24 14.56 -29.66 24.21
N THR A 25 15.44 -30.31 24.98
CA THR A 25 15.77 -31.72 24.82
C THR A 25 14.57 -32.61 25.18
N GLY A 26 14.14 -33.44 24.23
CA GLY A 26 13.02 -34.38 24.39
C GLY A 26 13.25 -35.67 23.61
N VAL A 27 14.12 -36.53 24.13
CA VAL A 27 14.31 -37.89 23.61
C VAL A 27 13.07 -38.73 23.92
N TRP A 28 12.46 -39.37 22.92
CA TRP A 28 11.91 -40.73 23.03
C TRP A 28 11.84 -41.37 21.64
N ALA A 29 12.07 -42.68 21.56
CA ALA A 29 12.29 -43.41 20.30
C ALA A 29 11.06 -44.21 19.83
N GLY A 30 11.03 -44.57 18.55
CA GLY A 30 10.06 -45.52 18.00
C GLY A 30 9.91 -45.41 16.49
N GLY A 31 10.52 -46.33 15.73
CA GLY A 31 10.42 -46.36 14.27
C GLY A 31 9.24 -47.22 13.76
N GLY A 32 8.97 -47.15 12.46
CA GLY A 32 7.99 -48.01 11.79
C GLY A 32 7.86 -47.66 10.30
N ARG A 33 7.97 -48.65 9.42
CA ARG A 33 7.92 -48.45 7.96
C ARG A 33 6.49 -48.61 7.42
N SER A 34 6.18 -47.90 6.33
CA SER A 34 5.31 -48.30 5.21
C SER A 34 4.20 -49.37 5.42
N HIS A 35 2.96 -49.05 5.05
CA HIS A 35 2.38 -49.53 3.79
C HIS A 35 0.98 -48.94 3.49
N TRP A 36 0.59 -49.04 2.22
CA TRP A 36 -0.73 -48.73 1.67
C TRP A 36 -1.84 -49.61 2.25
N LEU A 37 -3.07 -49.08 2.33
CA LEU A 37 -4.30 -49.74 1.83
C LEU A 37 -5.51 -48.79 1.77
N ARG A 38 -6.48 -49.11 0.89
CA ARG A 38 -7.72 -48.35 0.62
C ARG A 38 -8.90 -48.87 1.49
N PRO A 39 -10.04 -48.15 1.55
CA PRO A 39 -11.06 -48.34 2.59
C PRO A 39 -12.18 -49.34 2.21
N PRO A 40 -13.02 -49.76 3.17
CA PRO A 40 -14.37 -50.27 2.91
C PRO A 40 -15.44 -49.15 2.99
N SER A 41 -16.63 -49.46 2.49
CA SER A 41 -17.75 -48.53 2.28
C SER A 41 -19.04 -48.99 2.98
N LEU A 42 -20.07 -48.13 2.96
CA LEU A 42 -21.52 -48.41 3.06
C LEU A 42 -22.27 -48.30 4.42
N LEU A 43 -23.14 -47.27 4.47
CA LEU A 43 -24.60 -47.30 4.73
C LEU A 43 -25.23 -47.58 6.12
N LEU A 44 -26.04 -46.58 6.53
CA LEU A 44 -27.43 -46.63 7.04
C LEU A 44 -27.79 -47.25 8.43
N GLY A 45 -27.81 -46.39 9.46
CA GLY A 45 -28.88 -46.21 10.48
C GLY A 45 -29.31 -47.38 11.41
N PRO A 46 -30.31 -47.19 12.30
CA PRO A 46 -30.99 -45.96 12.74
C PRO A 46 -30.80 -45.64 14.25
N SER A 47 -31.47 -44.59 14.75
CA SER A 47 -31.46 -44.09 16.14
C SER A 47 -32.20 -44.96 17.16
N PRO A 48 -32.07 -44.64 18.46
CA PRO A 48 -33.28 -44.48 19.30
C PRO A 48 -33.39 -43.13 20.03
N CYS A 49 -34.61 -42.84 20.49
CA CYS A 49 -35.06 -41.64 21.20
C CYS A 49 -34.49 -41.53 22.64
N SER A 50 -34.56 -40.41 23.37
CA SER A 50 -35.81 -39.69 23.69
C SER A 50 -35.64 -38.41 24.54
N ALA A 51 -36.62 -37.50 24.40
CA ALA A 51 -37.03 -36.41 25.31
C ALA A 51 -35.97 -35.32 25.66
N TRP A 52 -36.31 -34.03 25.80
CA TRP A 52 -37.59 -33.43 26.24
C TRP A 52 -38.12 -32.34 25.29
N PHE A 53 -39.45 -32.22 25.23
CA PHE A 53 -40.19 -31.12 24.61
C PHE A 53 -40.78 -30.20 25.70
N SER A 54 -40.83 -28.89 25.46
CA SER A 54 -42.08 -28.09 25.42
C SER A 54 -41.76 -26.59 25.20
N GLY A 55 -42.71 -25.86 24.62
CA GLY A 55 -42.48 -24.59 23.92
C GLY A 55 -43.09 -23.32 24.57
N PRO A 56 -43.27 -22.25 23.76
CA PRO A 56 -43.61 -20.86 24.17
C PRO A 56 -45.15 -20.68 24.33
N PRO A 57 -45.79 -19.46 24.45
CA PRO A 57 -45.29 -18.10 24.12
C PRO A 57 -45.79 -16.91 24.97
N GLY A 58 -45.38 -15.67 24.59
CA GLY A 58 -46.12 -14.44 24.93
C GLY A 58 -45.29 -13.15 25.02
N GLY A 59 -45.55 -12.19 24.12
CA GLY A 59 -45.58 -10.75 24.50
C GLY A 59 -47.00 -10.39 25.01
N PRO A 60 -47.38 -9.10 25.21
CA PRO A 60 -46.76 -7.89 24.64
C PRO A 60 -46.76 -6.63 25.57
N GLN A 61 -46.59 -5.45 24.95
CA GLN A 61 -47.03 -4.11 25.36
C GLN A 61 -46.13 -3.21 26.25
N ALA A 62 -46.39 -1.91 26.10
CA ALA A 62 -45.57 -0.78 26.55
C ALA A 62 -46.34 0.10 27.55
N ALA A 63 -45.61 0.92 28.33
CA ALA A 63 -46.15 2.11 29.00
C ALA A 63 -45.05 3.16 29.26
N PRO A 64 -45.38 4.47 29.42
CA PRO A 64 -44.43 5.59 29.34
C PRO A 64 -44.34 6.44 30.64
N VAL A 65 -43.68 7.63 30.55
CA VAL A 65 -44.09 8.97 31.11
C VAL A 65 -42.97 9.78 31.83
N ARG A 66 -42.60 10.92 31.22
CA ARG A 66 -42.18 12.27 31.75
C ARG A 66 -41.03 12.41 32.77
N GLY A 67 -40.26 13.51 32.80
CA GLY A 67 -40.22 14.69 31.90
C GLY A 67 -39.44 15.91 32.45
N ALA A 68 -39.46 17.03 31.71
CA ALA A 68 -38.95 18.40 32.03
C ALA A 68 -37.42 18.55 32.27
N GLN A 69 -36.71 19.55 31.72
CA GLN A 69 -37.00 20.99 31.71
C GLN A 69 -36.57 21.73 30.41
N GLN A 70 -37.06 22.96 30.26
CA GLN A 70 -36.74 23.90 29.18
C GLN A 70 -35.56 24.81 29.55
N GLY A 71 -34.83 25.29 28.54
CA GLY A 71 -33.87 26.38 28.66
C GLY A 71 -33.75 27.12 27.33
N GLU A 72 -34.46 28.24 27.21
CA GLU A 72 -34.32 29.16 26.06
C GLU A 72 -32.97 29.88 26.11
N LEU A 73 -32.30 30.05 24.97
CA LEU A 73 -31.35 31.15 24.78
C LEU A 73 -31.45 31.70 23.35
N ARG A 74 -31.38 33.03 23.25
CA ARG A 74 -31.83 33.82 22.10
C ARG A 74 -30.76 33.98 21.02
N ALA A 75 -31.22 34.13 19.78
CA ALA A 75 -30.44 34.78 18.71
C ALA A 75 -30.47 36.32 18.84
N PRO A 76 -29.44 37.05 18.36
CA PRO A 76 -29.52 38.47 18.06
C PRO A 76 -29.78 38.75 16.56
N ARG A 77 -30.55 39.80 16.26
CA ARG A 77 -30.79 40.38 14.91
C ARG A 77 -30.60 41.91 14.97
N GLY A 78 -30.09 42.49 13.88
CA GLY A 78 -29.96 43.96 13.67
C GLY A 78 -28.70 44.56 14.33
N LEU A 79 -28.05 45.64 13.86
CA LEU A 79 -28.33 46.70 12.87
C LEU A 79 -26.97 47.31 12.41
N SER A 80 -26.73 47.97 11.27
CA SER A 80 -27.53 48.27 10.06
C SER A 80 -26.61 48.54 8.83
N ALA A 81 -27.07 49.32 7.84
CA ALA A 81 -26.46 49.62 6.53
C ALA A 81 -25.32 50.68 6.48
N ALA A 82 -24.43 50.53 5.48
CA ALA A 82 -23.87 51.65 4.70
C ALA A 82 -23.33 51.17 3.32
N SER A 83 -23.43 52.02 2.29
CA SER A 83 -22.89 51.87 0.92
C SER A 83 -22.93 53.26 0.25
N PRO A 84 -22.27 53.49 -0.91
CA PRO A 84 -21.16 52.78 -1.58
C PRO A 84 -19.96 53.73 -1.87
N GLY A 85 -18.82 53.23 -2.39
CA GLY A 85 -17.75 54.16 -2.82
C GLY A 85 -16.48 53.61 -3.50
N LYS A 86 -16.39 53.86 -4.81
CA LYS A 86 -15.17 54.17 -5.60
C LYS A 86 -14.06 53.10 -5.80
N ARG A 87 -13.91 52.73 -7.08
CA ARG A 87 -12.66 52.23 -7.69
C ARG A 87 -11.56 53.31 -7.67
N PRO A 88 -10.31 52.94 -7.98
CA PRO A 88 -9.66 53.63 -9.11
C PRO A 88 -9.11 52.68 -10.19
N ARG A 89 -9.08 53.19 -11.42
CA ARG A 89 -8.27 52.72 -12.56
C ARG A 89 -7.31 53.84 -12.94
N HIS A 90 -6.06 53.54 -13.27
CA HIS A 90 -5.15 54.28 -14.17
C HIS A 90 -4.08 53.23 -14.59
N ALA A 91 -3.73 52.95 -15.86
CA ALA A 91 -3.46 53.79 -17.04
C ALA A 91 -2.25 54.73 -16.79
N LEU A 92 -1.23 54.86 -17.65
CA LEU A 92 -1.01 54.42 -19.03
C LEU A 92 0.51 54.56 -19.34
N CYS A 93 1.10 53.80 -20.28
CA CYS A 93 2.16 54.34 -21.16
C CYS A 93 2.46 53.41 -22.35
N GLU A 94 2.14 53.85 -23.57
CA GLU A 94 2.77 53.35 -24.79
C GLU A 94 3.97 54.24 -25.15
N GLN A 95 4.98 53.70 -25.84
CA GLN A 95 5.55 54.41 -27.00
C GLN A 95 6.31 53.47 -27.94
N LYS A 96 6.06 53.65 -29.25
CA LYS A 96 6.75 52.98 -30.36
C LYS A 96 7.99 53.79 -30.76
N ARG A 97 9.03 53.12 -31.29
CA ARG A 97 9.72 53.48 -32.55
C ARG A 97 10.82 52.48 -32.92
N THR A 98 10.79 51.99 -34.16
CA THR A 98 11.97 51.54 -34.90
C THR A 98 12.57 52.72 -35.69
N PRO A 99 13.80 52.60 -36.22
CA PRO A 99 13.89 52.53 -37.69
C PRO A 99 15.01 51.64 -38.28
N THR A 100 14.61 50.83 -39.26
CA THR A 100 15.24 50.49 -40.57
C THR A 100 16.74 50.72 -40.88
N GLY A 101 17.33 49.71 -41.55
CA GLY A 101 18.37 49.83 -42.59
C GLY A 101 18.52 48.49 -43.36
N PHE A 102 18.01 48.36 -44.60
CA PHE A 102 18.75 48.40 -45.89
C PHE A 102 19.79 47.26 -46.09
N ARG A 103 19.92 46.56 -47.25
CA ARG A 103 19.19 46.59 -48.53
C ARG A 103 19.49 45.32 -49.40
N ARG A 104 18.44 44.75 -50.02
CA ARG A 104 18.34 44.17 -51.40
C ARG A 104 19.48 43.37 -52.08
N GLN A 105 19.06 42.21 -52.62
CA GLN A 105 19.22 41.70 -54.02
C GLN A 105 20.63 41.32 -54.52
N ALA A 106 20.86 40.44 -55.50
CA ALA A 106 20.16 39.34 -56.18
C ALA A 106 21.03 38.99 -57.41
N GLY A 107 21.09 37.74 -57.88
CA GLY A 107 21.79 37.44 -59.15
C GLY A 107 22.23 35.98 -59.30
N ASP A 108 21.53 35.23 -60.14
CA ASP A 108 21.90 33.89 -60.62
C ASP A 108 22.88 33.93 -61.81
N LEU A 109 23.24 32.72 -62.32
CA LEU A 109 23.92 32.38 -63.59
C LEU A 109 25.47 32.32 -63.49
N ARG A 110 26.19 31.28 -63.99
CA ARG A 110 25.83 30.08 -64.78
C ARG A 110 26.98 29.02 -64.81
N ILE A 111 26.61 27.74 -65.02
CA ILE A 111 27.30 26.64 -65.77
C ILE A 111 28.74 26.22 -65.40
N ALA A 112 28.92 24.95 -65.00
CA ALA A 112 29.71 23.92 -65.74
C ALA A 112 29.59 22.53 -65.07
N GLU A 113 29.76 21.45 -65.86
CA GLU A 113 29.54 20.05 -65.45
C GLU A 113 30.77 19.38 -64.83
N SER A 114 30.57 18.38 -63.96
CA SER A 114 31.28 17.08 -64.07
C SER A 114 30.64 16.01 -63.17
N THR A 115 30.77 14.75 -63.60
CA THR A 115 30.15 13.57 -62.95
C THR A 115 31.11 12.81 -62.05
N THR A 116 30.75 12.58 -60.79
CA THR A 116 31.28 11.48 -59.97
C THR A 116 30.22 10.94 -59.01
N ARG A 117 30.25 9.62 -58.77
CA ARG A 117 29.33 8.93 -57.85
C ARG A 117 29.72 9.17 -56.40
N GLU A 118 28.77 9.59 -55.58
CA GLU A 118 28.79 9.32 -54.13
C GLU A 118 27.48 8.67 -53.67
N ARG A 119 27.61 7.73 -52.73
CA ARG A 119 26.46 7.02 -52.13
C ARG A 119 25.84 7.93 -51.06
N PRO A 120 24.51 8.05 -50.93
CA PRO A 120 23.92 8.66 -49.76
C PRO A 120 24.24 7.79 -48.53
N GLN A 121 25.05 8.33 -47.62
CA GLN A 121 25.32 7.70 -46.34
C GLN A 121 24.03 7.58 -45.53
N GLY A 122 23.94 6.51 -44.72
CA GLY A 122 22.71 6.16 -44.02
C GLY A 122 22.25 7.25 -43.06
N LYS A 123 21.00 7.69 -43.22
CA LYS A 123 20.30 8.49 -42.22
C LYS A 123 20.23 7.66 -40.93
N ASP A 124 20.89 8.14 -39.88
CA ASP A 124 21.12 7.37 -38.65
C ASP A 124 19.79 6.91 -38.04
N ARG A 125 19.57 5.59 -37.99
CA ARG A 125 18.36 4.96 -37.41
C ARG A 125 18.52 4.78 -35.90
N ARG A 126 18.92 5.85 -35.21
CA ARG A 126 19.19 5.86 -33.76
C ARG A 126 18.60 7.11 -33.12
N ASP A 127 17.26 7.20 -33.15
CA ASP A 127 16.46 8.09 -32.28
C ASP A 127 14.94 7.79 -32.38
N ALA A 128 14.59 6.50 -32.53
CA ALA A 128 13.20 6.08 -32.69
C ALA A 128 12.91 4.67 -32.14
N ASP A 129 13.41 4.38 -30.93
CA ASP A 129 12.85 3.31 -30.10
C ASP A 129 12.24 3.92 -28.83
N ARG A 130 11.07 4.55 -29.02
CA ARG A 130 10.08 4.62 -27.95
C ARG A 130 9.48 3.23 -27.85
N THR A 131 10.10 2.37 -27.03
CA THR A 131 9.60 1.03 -26.77
C THR A 131 8.18 1.17 -26.25
N ALA A 132 7.19 0.74 -27.02
CA ALA A 132 5.79 0.96 -26.69
C ALA A 132 5.46 0.13 -25.44
N MET A 133 5.15 0.82 -24.34
CA MET A 133 4.79 0.20 -23.05
C MET A 133 3.72 -0.88 -23.28
N ALA A 134 4.00 -2.13 -22.89
CA ALA A 134 3.15 -3.26 -23.26
C ALA A 134 1.74 -3.17 -22.67
N ALA A 135 1.63 -2.77 -21.39
CA ALA A 135 0.36 -2.56 -20.69
C ALA A 135 0.41 -1.27 -19.86
N PRO A 136 0.16 -0.08 -20.45
CA PRO A 136 0.23 1.19 -19.74
C PRO A 136 -0.89 1.30 -18.69
N VAL A 137 -0.51 1.17 -17.42
CA VAL A 137 -1.42 1.25 -16.27
C VAL A 137 -1.84 2.70 -15.98
N ARG A 138 -3.14 2.92 -15.73
CA ARG A 138 -3.72 4.26 -15.52
C ARG A 138 -3.99 4.60 -14.06
N ARG A 139 -4.32 3.61 -13.24
CA ARG A 139 -4.71 3.79 -11.83
C ARG A 139 -4.64 2.46 -11.08
N LEU A 140 -4.25 2.50 -9.81
CA LEU A 140 -4.46 1.37 -8.88
C LEU A 140 -5.94 1.34 -8.47
N CYS A 141 -6.67 0.30 -8.85
CA CYS A 141 -8.08 0.11 -8.54
C CYS A 141 -8.32 -0.35 -7.11
N HIS A 142 -7.55 -1.35 -6.69
CA HIS A 142 -7.57 -1.92 -5.35
C HIS A 142 -6.36 -2.85 -5.13
N VAL A 143 -6.02 -3.10 -3.86
CA VAL A 143 -5.17 -4.23 -3.45
C VAL A 143 -6.09 -5.36 -2.96
N ALA A 144 -5.90 -6.59 -3.45
CA ALA A 144 -6.67 -7.74 -2.99
C ALA A 144 -5.87 -8.65 -2.05
N PHE A 145 -6.57 -9.17 -1.05
CA PHE A 145 -6.06 -10.06 -0.01
C PHE A 145 -6.82 -11.37 -0.05
N HIS A 146 -6.13 -12.50 0.11
CA HIS A 146 -6.78 -13.77 0.44
C HIS A 146 -6.58 -14.07 1.91
N VAL A 147 -7.67 -14.49 2.55
CA VAL A 147 -7.68 -14.85 3.96
C VAL A 147 -8.59 -16.05 4.21
N PRO A 148 -8.25 -16.94 5.16
CA PRO A 148 -9.16 -17.98 5.64
C PRO A 148 -10.48 -17.39 6.15
N ALA A 149 -11.55 -18.19 6.10
CA ALA A 149 -12.84 -17.82 6.68
C ALA A 149 -12.70 -17.48 8.18
N GLY A 150 -13.22 -16.31 8.60
CA GLY A 150 -13.13 -15.83 9.97
C GLY A 150 -11.88 -15.00 10.30
N GLN A 151 -10.93 -14.84 9.36
CA GLN A 151 -9.76 -13.98 9.57
C GLN A 151 -10.21 -12.52 9.81
N PRO A 152 -9.66 -11.82 10.82
CA PRO A 152 -10.24 -10.56 11.28
C PRO A 152 -9.95 -9.34 10.38
N LEU A 153 -9.10 -9.48 9.35
CA LEU A 153 -8.59 -8.37 8.52
C LEU A 153 -9.66 -7.36 8.10
N ALA A 154 -10.77 -7.83 7.52
CA ALA A 154 -11.84 -6.95 7.04
C ALA A 154 -12.50 -6.12 8.15
N ARG A 155 -12.62 -6.68 9.36
CA ARG A 155 -13.16 -6.01 10.55
C ARG A 155 -12.15 -5.04 11.14
N ASP A 156 -10.88 -5.42 11.16
CA ASP A 156 -9.81 -4.65 11.77
C ASP A 156 -9.43 -3.42 10.90
N LEU A 157 -9.51 -3.56 9.57
CA LEU A 157 -9.47 -2.44 8.61
C LEU A 157 -10.57 -1.40 8.87
N GLN A 158 -11.80 -1.85 9.14
CA GLN A 158 -12.91 -0.95 9.48
C GLN A 158 -12.72 -0.29 10.85
N ARG A 159 -12.43 -1.10 11.87
CA ARG A 159 -12.37 -0.67 13.27
C ARG A 159 -11.19 0.26 13.55
N PHE A 160 -9.99 -0.10 13.10
CA PHE A 160 -8.77 0.62 13.45
C PHE A 160 -8.44 1.71 12.43
N PHE A 161 -8.64 1.44 11.13
CA PHE A 161 -8.19 2.32 10.04
C PHE A 161 -9.33 3.09 9.35
N GLY A 162 -10.57 2.96 9.83
CA GLY A 162 -11.72 3.73 9.36
C GLY A 162 -12.19 3.40 7.94
N PHE A 163 -11.72 2.28 7.35
CA PHE A 163 -12.24 1.79 6.08
C PHE A 163 -13.73 1.48 6.18
N ARG A 164 -14.44 1.61 5.07
CA ARG A 164 -15.90 1.38 5.01
C ARG A 164 -16.24 0.31 4.00
N PRO A 165 -17.19 -0.59 4.29
CA PRO A 165 -17.81 -1.43 3.29
C PRO A 165 -18.35 -0.58 2.14
N LEU A 166 -17.93 -0.93 0.93
CA LEU A 166 -18.38 -0.35 -0.33
C LEU A 166 -19.35 -1.31 -1.03
N ALA A 167 -18.91 -2.54 -1.25
CA ALA A 167 -19.67 -3.57 -1.93
C ALA A 167 -19.21 -4.96 -1.50
N VAL A 168 -20.06 -5.98 -1.67
CA VAL A 168 -19.77 -7.37 -1.34
C VAL A 168 -20.23 -8.30 -2.46
N ARG A 169 -19.51 -9.40 -2.67
CA ARG A 169 -19.95 -10.55 -3.47
C ARG A 169 -19.80 -11.81 -2.60
N GLU A 170 -20.84 -12.62 -2.52
CA GLU A 170 -20.86 -13.88 -1.77
C GLU A 170 -21.35 -14.97 -2.72
N ALA A 171 -20.47 -15.88 -3.10
CA ALA A 171 -20.72 -16.95 -4.06
C ALA A 171 -19.63 -18.03 -3.97
N ASP A 172 -19.97 -19.27 -4.30
CA ASP A 172 -19.00 -20.36 -4.53
C ASP A 172 -18.03 -20.63 -3.35
N GLY A 173 -18.48 -20.39 -2.10
CA GLY A 173 -17.65 -20.55 -0.89
C GLY A 173 -16.71 -19.36 -0.60
N TRP A 174 -16.80 -18.28 -1.38
CA TRP A 174 -16.08 -17.03 -1.18
C TRP A 174 -16.98 -15.88 -0.76
N ARG A 175 -16.42 -15.04 0.11
CA ARG A 175 -16.97 -13.76 0.54
C ARG A 175 -15.95 -12.67 0.21
N GLN A 176 -16.22 -11.92 -0.86
CA GLN A 176 -15.37 -10.86 -1.36
C GLN A 176 -15.91 -9.51 -0.89
N LEU A 177 -15.25 -8.85 0.07
CA LEU A 177 -15.68 -7.56 0.61
C LEU A 177 -14.75 -6.43 0.15
N ALA A 178 -15.28 -5.50 -0.62
CA ALA A 178 -14.59 -4.27 -0.98
C ALA A 178 -14.73 -3.22 0.13
N LEU A 179 -13.60 -2.69 0.58
CA LEU A 179 -13.44 -1.73 1.67
C LEU A 179 -12.74 -0.47 1.13
N ARG A 180 -13.24 0.73 1.46
CA ARG A 180 -12.70 2.01 0.96
C ARG A 180 -12.38 2.99 2.10
N SER A 181 -11.26 3.72 1.99
CA SER A 181 -10.91 4.87 2.83
C SER A 181 -10.22 5.94 1.96
N GLY A 182 -10.88 7.07 1.73
CA GLY A 182 -10.49 7.97 0.64
C GLY A 182 -10.56 7.23 -0.70
N ASP A 183 -9.51 7.32 -1.51
CA ASP A 183 -9.32 6.56 -2.75
C ASP A 183 -8.52 5.26 -2.56
N ALA A 184 -8.08 4.94 -1.34
CA ALA A 184 -7.54 3.62 -1.03
C ALA A 184 -8.69 2.60 -0.98
N VAL A 185 -8.59 1.53 -1.78
CA VAL A 185 -9.57 0.44 -1.82
C VAL A 185 -8.85 -0.89 -1.61
N PHE A 186 -9.35 -1.69 -0.66
CA PHE A 186 -8.89 -3.04 -0.40
C PHE A 186 -10.03 -4.04 -0.66
N LEU A 187 -9.73 -5.14 -1.35
CA LEU A 187 -10.66 -6.24 -1.58
C LEU A 187 -10.24 -7.44 -0.72
N VAL A 188 -11.04 -7.81 0.27
CA VAL A 188 -10.76 -8.99 1.11
C VAL A 188 -11.56 -10.17 0.57
N ASN A 189 -10.86 -11.13 -0.03
CA ASN A 189 -11.40 -12.43 -0.43
C ASN A 189 -11.27 -13.39 0.76
N GLU A 190 -12.37 -13.55 1.49
CA GLU A 190 -12.49 -14.41 2.67
C GLU A 190 -13.15 -15.73 2.25
N GLY A 191 -12.50 -16.89 2.46
CA GLY A 191 -13.10 -18.19 2.15
C GLY A 191 -12.12 -19.28 1.75
N ALA A 192 -12.69 -20.36 1.22
CA ALA A 192 -11.97 -21.52 0.67
C ALA A 192 -12.92 -22.27 -0.28
N GLY A 193 -13.37 -21.59 -1.35
CA GLY A 193 -14.26 -22.16 -2.36
C GLY A 193 -13.57 -23.23 -3.22
N PRO A 194 -14.34 -24.10 -3.92
CA PRO A 194 -13.77 -25.13 -4.81
C PRO A 194 -13.23 -24.57 -6.15
N GLY A 195 -13.18 -23.25 -6.32
CA GLY A 195 -12.68 -22.55 -7.50
C GLY A 195 -12.30 -21.11 -7.16
N GLU A 196 -11.92 -20.32 -8.16
CA GLU A 196 -11.30 -19.00 -7.96
C GLU A 196 -12.28 -17.90 -7.52
N PRO A 197 -11.87 -16.96 -6.64
CA PRO A 197 -12.62 -15.74 -6.38
C PRO A 197 -12.57 -14.79 -7.57
N LEU A 198 -13.72 -14.22 -7.95
CA LEU A 198 -13.86 -13.41 -9.17
C LEU A 198 -12.95 -12.16 -9.16
N TYR A 199 -12.40 -11.79 -10.33
CA TYR A 199 -11.40 -10.73 -10.54
C TYR A 199 -10.02 -10.96 -9.88
N SER A 200 -9.77 -12.18 -9.43
CA SER A 200 -8.58 -12.57 -8.67
C SER A 200 -8.22 -14.02 -8.98
N LEU A 201 -7.17 -14.51 -8.33
CA LEU A 201 -6.83 -15.93 -8.20
C LEU A 201 -6.51 -16.19 -6.73
N ASP A 202 -7.01 -17.28 -6.17
CA ASP A 202 -6.43 -17.88 -4.98
C ASP A 202 -5.00 -18.34 -5.34
N PRO A 203 -3.95 -17.78 -4.73
CA PRO A 203 -2.59 -18.23 -5.01
C PRO A 203 -2.28 -19.64 -4.48
N HIS A 204 -3.23 -20.30 -3.80
CA HIS A 204 -3.03 -21.49 -2.97
C HIS A 204 -1.88 -21.28 -1.96
N HIS A 205 -1.72 -20.03 -1.52
CA HIS A 205 -0.62 -19.61 -0.67
C HIS A 205 -0.91 -20.02 0.77
N ALA A 206 0.08 -20.59 1.45
CA ALA A 206 -0.11 -21.15 2.79
C ALA A 206 -0.39 -20.10 3.88
N VAL A 207 -0.15 -18.82 3.58
CA VAL A 207 -0.19 -17.71 4.55
C VAL A 207 -1.16 -16.62 4.05
N PRO A 208 -2.05 -16.09 4.91
CA PRO A 208 -2.90 -14.95 4.55
C PRO A 208 -2.06 -13.73 4.20
N GLY A 209 -2.46 -13.00 3.16
CA GLY A 209 -1.60 -11.96 2.59
C GLY A 209 -2.27 -11.11 1.52
N ALA A 210 -1.56 -10.07 1.09
CA ALA A 210 -1.86 -9.38 -0.17
C ALA A 210 -1.35 -10.24 -1.34
N THR A 211 -2.17 -10.34 -2.38
CA THR A 211 -2.03 -11.37 -3.44
C THR A 211 -2.35 -10.85 -4.84
N ASN A 212 -3.00 -9.69 -4.94
CA ASN A 212 -3.28 -9.05 -6.23
C ASN A 212 -3.18 -7.52 -6.14
N LEU A 213 -2.63 -6.91 -7.18
CA LEU A 213 -2.80 -5.48 -7.45
C LEU A 213 -3.65 -5.32 -8.72
N CYS A 214 -4.80 -4.67 -8.60
CA CYS A 214 -5.67 -4.43 -9.74
C CYS A 214 -5.40 -3.05 -10.34
N PHE A 215 -5.17 -2.97 -11.65
CA PHE A 215 -4.90 -1.74 -12.39
C PHE A 215 -5.91 -1.49 -13.51
N ASP A 216 -6.44 -0.27 -13.61
CA ASP A 216 -7.23 0.14 -14.78
C ASP A 216 -6.27 0.31 -15.99
N VAL A 217 -6.61 -0.27 -17.13
CA VAL A 217 -5.87 -0.14 -18.41
C VAL A 217 -6.77 0.46 -19.50
N ALA A 218 -6.23 0.60 -20.72
CA ALA A 218 -6.96 1.14 -21.87
C ALA A 218 -7.79 0.10 -22.63
N ASP A 219 -7.20 -1.08 -22.84
CA ASP A 219 -7.75 -2.23 -23.56
C ASP A 219 -7.08 -3.46 -22.92
N VAL A 220 -7.86 -4.30 -22.23
CA VAL A 220 -7.34 -5.49 -21.53
C VAL A 220 -6.86 -6.54 -22.54
N GLY A 221 -7.50 -6.65 -23.70
CA GLY A 221 -7.14 -7.60 -24.74
C GLY A 221 -5.78 -7.28 -25.38
N ALA A 222 -5.54 -6.01 -25.70
CA ALA A 222 -4.25 -5.54 -26.22
C ALA A 222 -3.14 -5.70 -25.17
N ALA A 223 -3.40 -5.27 -23.93
CA ALA A 223 -2.44 -5.39 -22.83
C ALA A 223 -2.05 -6.85 -22.54
N ALA A 224 -3.02 -7.77 -22.45
CA ALA A 224 -2.73 -9.18 -22.22
C ALA A 224 -1.93 -9.82 -23.37
N ARG A 225 -2.22 -9.48 -24.63
CA ARG A 225 -1.44 -9.94 -25.79
C ARG A 225 0.00 -9.42 -25.78
N ALA A 226 0.20 -8.14 -25.45
CA ALA A 226 1.52 -7.53 -25.39
C ALA A 226 2.37 -8.12 -24.26
N LEU A 227 1.79 -8.34 -23.07
CA LEU A 227 2.48 -9.00 -21.96
C LEU A 227 2.81 -10.47 -22.26
N ALA A 228 1.89 -11.21 -22.91
CA ALA A 228 2.18 -12.58 -23.36
C ALA A 228 3.34 -12.62 -24.37
N ALA A 229 3.44 -11.63 -25.27
CA ALA A 229 4.56 -11.51 -26.21
C ALA A 229 5.90 -11.22 -25.53
N LEU A 230 5.90 -10.58 -24.34
CA LEU A 230 7.07 -10.44 -23.46
C LEU A 230 7.34 -11.68 -22.59
N GLY A 231 6.58 -12.77 -22.76
CA GLY A 231 6.72 -14.01 -21.99
C GLY A 231 6.08 -13.98 -20.60
N CYS A 232 5.21 -13.01 -20.31
CA CYS A 232 4.46 -13.00 -19.05
C CYS A 232 3.43 -14.13 -19.01
N ASN A 233 3.29 -14.76 -17.85
CA ASN A 233 2.26 -15.77 -17.63
C ASN A 233 0.87 -15.11 -17.47
N VAL A 234 0.04 -15.16 -18.52
CA VAL A 234 -1.36 -14.74 -18.47
C VAL A 234 -2.20 -15.88 -17.90
N GLN A 235 -2.39 -15.86 -16.58
CA GLN A 235 -3.07 -16.91 -15.82
C GLN A 235 -4.59 -16.93 -16.07
N VAL A 236 -5.19 -15.75 -16.22
CA VAL A 236 -6.59 -15.60 -16.67
C VAL A 236 -6.57 -14.76 -17.95
N PRO A 237 -6.99 -15.30 -19.10
CA PRO A 237 -7.11 -14.53 -20.34
C PRO A 237 -8.18 -13.43 -20.20
N PRO A 238 -8.26 -12.48 -21.14
CA PRO A 238 -9.33 -11.48 -21.15
C PRO A 238 -10.74 -12.11 -21.07
N VAL A 239 -11.44 -11.87 -19.95
CA VAL A 239 -12.80 -12.32 -19.69
C VAL A 239 -13.68 -11.10 -19.38
N THR A 240 -14.84 -11.01 -20.04
CA THR A 240 -15.86 -9.98 -19.75
C THR A 240 -16.91 -10.54 -18.79
N VAL A 241 -17.16 -9.81 -17.70
CA VAL A 241 -18.25 -10.05 -16.75
C VAL A 241 -19.27 -8.92 -16.90
N GLN A 242 -20.56 -9.26 -16.87
CA GLN A 242 -21.64 -8.29 -17.07
C GLN A 242 -22.76 -8.50 -16.04
N ASP A 243 -23.34 -7.40 -15.57
CA ASP A 243 -24.59 -7.37 -14.80
C ASP A 243 -25.51 -6.25 -15.29
N ALA A 244 -26.53 -5.88 -14.51
CA ALA A 244 -27.49 -4.84 -14.87
C ALA A 244 -26.90 -3.42 -14.83
N GLN A 245 -25.69 -3.25 -14.30
CA GLN A 245 -25.01 -1.97 -14.10
C GLN A 245 -23.88 -1.74 -15.13
N GLY A 246 -23.68 -2.69 -16.04
CA GLY A 246 -22.73 -2.62 -17.15
C GLY A 246 -21.81 -3.84 -17.22
N ALA A 247 -20.68 -3.69 -17.90
CA ALA A 247 -19.69 -4.75 -18.05
C ALA A 247 -18.28 -4.30 -17.64
N ALA A 248 -17.46 -5.28 -17.25
CA ALA A 248 -16.03 -5.12 -17.06
C ALA A 248 -15.29 -6.30 -17.69
N THR A 249 -14.25 -6.00 -18.46
CA THR A 249 -13.29 -6.97 -18.96
C THR A 249 -12.07 -6.97 -18.04
N TYR A 250 -11.57 -8.15 -17.68
CA TYR A 250 -10.35 -8.29 -16.90
C TYR A 250 -9.47 -9.44 -17.40
N ALA A 251 -8.18 -9.36 -17.09
CA ALA A 251 -7.21 -10.44 -17.25
C ALA A 251 -6.31 -10.48 -16.02
N VAL A 252 -5.73 -11.63 -15.69
CA VAL A 252 -4.81 -11.79 -14.56
C VAL A 252 -3.46 -12.28 -15.07
N VAL A 253 -2.40 -11.57 -14.70
CA VAL A 253 -1.01 -11.89 -15.07
C VAL A 253 -0.15 -12.11 -13.83
N GLY A 254 0.79 -13.05 -13.90
CA GLY A 254 1.75 -13.29 -12.81
C GLY A 254 2.78 -12.15 -12.71
N SER A 255 3.13 -11.74 -11.49
CA SER A 255 4.24 -10.82 -11.21
C SER A 255 5.53 -11.61 -10.89
N PRO A 256 6.73 -11.05 -11.08
CA PRO A 256 7.97 -11.59 -10.49
C PRO A 256 7.98 -11.51 -8.95
N ALA A 257 7.05 -10.78 -8.33
CA ALA A 257 6.91 -10.63 -6.88
C ALA A 257 6.15 -11.79 -6.21
N GLY A 258 6.57 -13.03 -6.49
CA GLY A 258 6.16 -14.24 -5.77
C GLY A 258 4.67 -14.52 -5.79
N ASN A 259 4.00 -14.41 -4.63
CA ASN A 259 2.58 -14.71 -4.48
C ASN A 259 1.64 -13.62 -5.05
N LEU A 260 2.21 -12.56 -5.65
CA LEU A 260 1.47 -11.43 -6.20
C LEU A 260 1.11 -11.65 -7.68
N SER A 261 -0.17 -11.49 -7.99
CA SER A 261 -0.70 -11.39 -9.35
C SER A 261 -1.12 -9.94 -9.66
N LEU A 262 -1.25 -9.58 -10.93
CA LEU A 262 -1.81 -8.28 -11.34
C LEU A 262 -3.11 -8.50 -12.13
N THR A 263 -4.20 -7.90 -11.68
CA THR A 263 -5.47 -7.88 -12.45
C THR A 263 -5.50 -6.63 -13.32
N LEU A 264 -5.43 -6.80 -14.64
CA LEU A 264 -5.70 -5.72 -15.59
C LEU A 264 -7.20 -5.57 -15.75
N LEU A 265 -7.72 -4.35 -15.66
CA LEU A 265 -9.15 -4.06 -15.65
C LEU A 265 -9.54 -2.99 -16.67
N GLU A 266 -10.66 -3.23 -17.34
CA GLU A 266 -11.32 -2.29 -18.25
C GLU A 266 -12.83 -2.34 -17.97
N ARG A 267 -13.45 -1.19 -17.73
CA ARG A 267 -14.87 -1.10 -17.33
C ARG A 267 -15.57 0.15 -17.89
N PRO A 268 -15.55 0.36 -19.22
CA PRO A 268 -16.11 1.54 -19.86
C PRO A 268 -17.62 1.63 -19.59
N GLY A 269 -18.06 2.75 -19.02
CA GLY A 269 -19.48 2.99 -18.74
C GLY A 269 -20.11 2.13 -17.64
N PHE A 270 -19.33 1.36 -16.86
CA PHE A 270 -19.86 0.64 -15.71
C PHE A 270 -20.29 1.62 -14.61
N CYS A 271 -21.53 1.51 -14.12
CA CYS A 271 -22.12 2.41 -13.13
C CYS A 271 -22.46 1.73 -11.78
N GLY A 272 -22.01 0.49 -11.57
CA GLY A 272 -22.22 -0.23 -10.31
C GLY A 272 -21.29 0.23 -9.17
N PRO A 273 -21.50 -0.29 -7.94
CA PRO A 273 -20.83 0.22 -6.75
C PRO A 273 -19.33 -0.11 -6.67
N PHE A 274 -18.86 -1.13 -7.39
CA PHE A 274 -17.45 -1.54 -7.41
C PHE A 274 -17.06 -2.21 -8.73
N LEU A 275 -17.53 -3.43 -8.96
CA LEU A 275 -17.33 -4.25 -10.16
C LEU A 275 -18.60 -5.09 -10.43
N PRO A 276 -18.83 -5.58 -11.67
CA PRO A 276 -19.98 -6.41 -11.97
C PRO A 276 -20.09 -7.63 -11.04
N GLY A 277 -21.30 -7.92 -10.56
CA GLY A 277 -21.57 -9.00 -9.61
C GLY A 277 -21.35 -8.65 -8.12
N PHE A 278 -20.97 -7.41 -7.79
CA PHE A 278 -20.92 -6.93 -6.40
C PHE A 278 -22.17 -6.12 -6.03
N ARG A 279 -22.85 -6.51 -4.95
CA ARG A 279 -23.97 -5.76 -4.36
C ARG A 279 -23.45 -4.66 -3.41
N PRO A 280 -24.06 -3.46 -3.36
CA PRO A 280 -23.61 -2.39 -2.48
C PRO A 280 -23.79 -2.78 -1.01
N VAL A 281 -22.93 -2.27 -0.12
CA VAL A 281 -23.08 -2.40 1.33
C VAL A 281 -23.31 -1.02 1.93
N SER A 282 -24.37 -0.88 2.71
CA SER A 282 -24.64 0.38 3.43
C SER A 282 -23.60 0.59 4.52
N SER A 283 -22.96 1.75 4.55
CA SER A 283 -22.03 2.17 5.60
C SER A 283 -22.37 3.59 6.07
N VAL A 284 -22.16 3.87 7.37
CA VAL A 284 -22.43 5.19 7.94
C VAL A 284 -21.31 6.15 7.55
N PRO A 285 -21.63 7.39 7.11
CA PRO A 285 -20.61 8.42 6.91
C PRO A 285 -19.90 8.77 8.23
N GLY A 286 -18.60 8.56 8.28
CA GLY A 286 -17.71 9.07 9.33
C GLY A 286 -16.67 10.06 8.76
N PRO A 287 -15.75 10.58 9.60
CA PRO A 287 -14.54 11.21 9.11
C PRO A 287 -13.67 10.17 8.38
N GLY A 288 -13.23 10.46 7.16
CA GLY A 288 -12.17 9.70 6.49
C GLY A 288 -10.84 10.40 6.71
N TRP A 289 -9.87 9.72 7.34
CA TRP A 289 -8.54 10.30 7.60
C TRP A 289 -7.43 9.71 6.75
N VAL A 290 -7.70 8.67 5.96
CA VAL A 290 -6.86 8.25 4.82
C VAL A 290 -7.46 8.85 3.56
N THR A 291 -6.62 9.36 2.66
CA THR A 291 -7.04 9.96 1.39
C THR A 291 -6.72 9.10 0.18
N HIS A 292 -5.58 8.41 0.16
CA HIS A 292 -5.14 7.54 -0.93
C HIS A 292 -4.01 6.61 -0.47
N VAL A 293 -3.64 5.64 -1.31
CA VAL A 293 -2.39 4.90 -1.16
C VAL A 293 -1.24 5.78 -1.65
N ASP A 294 -0.26 6.06 -0.79
CA ASP A 294 0.95 6.83 -1.09
C ASP A 294 1.96 5.99 -1.88
N HIS A 295 2.20 4.76 -1.41
CA HIS A 295 3.13 3.82 -2.02
C HIS A 295 2.82 2.36 -1.63
N LEU A 296 3.41 1.43 -2.37
CA LEU A 296 3.35 -0.01 -2.16
C LEU A 296 4.78 -0.54 -1.96
N THR A 297 5.04 -1.38 -0.95
CA THR A 297 6.40 -1.90 -0.70
C THR A 297 6.47 -3.41 -0.85
N LEU A 298 7.27 -3.88 -1.80
CA LEU A 298 7.55 -5.28 -2.04
C LEU A 298 8.82 -5.69 -1.31
N ALA A 299 8.74 -6.72 -0.48
CA ALA A 299 9.92 -7.38 0.07
C ALA A 299 10.45 -8.40 -0.95
N CYS A 300 11.74 -8.33 -1.24
CA CYS A 300 12.38 -8.98 -2.38
C CYS A 300 13.61 -9.79 -1.93
N PRO A 301 13.85 -10.99 -2.51
CA PRO A 301 15.10 -11.72 -2.33
C PRO A 301 16.32 -10.85 -2.67
N ARG A 302 17.43 -11.10 -2.00
CA ARG A 302 18.66 -10.33 -2.16
C ARG A 302 19.17 -10.34 -3.61
N SER A 303 19.57 -9.18 -4.11
CA SER A 303 20.02 -8.95 -5.49
C SER A 303 18.96 -9.24 -6.56
N SER A 304 17.66 -9.19 -6.23
CA SER A 304 16.56 -9.37 -7.19
C SER A 304 15.93 -8.05 -7.63
N SER A 305 16.16 -6.95 -6.90
CA SER A 305 15.62 -5.62 -7.21
C SER A 305 15.80 -5.18 -8.69
N PRO A 306 16.96 -5.39 -9.38
CA PRO A 306 17.10 -4.92 -10.76
C PRO A 306 16.30 -5.78 -11.76
N LYS A 307 16.10 -7.08 -11.47
CA LYS A 307 15.26 -7.97 -12.29
C LYS A 307 13.79 -7.59 -12.17
N ILE A 308 13.33 -7.29 -10.96
CA ILE A 308 11.95 -6.88 -10.69
C ILE A 308 11.69 -5.50 -11.31
N MET A 309 12.61 -4.54 -11.14
CA MET A 309 12.56 -3.23 -11.80
C MET A 309 12.41 -3.36 -13.32
N ARG A 310 13.29 -4.12 -14.00
CA ARG A 310 13.21 -4.32 -15.45
C ARG A 310 11.87 -4.91 -15.89
N TRP A 311 11.33 -5.87 -15.15
CA TRP A 311 10.00 -6.41 -15.45
C TRP A 311 8.90 -5.33 -15.36
N PHE A 312 8.87 -4.52 -14.29
CA PHE A 312 7.89 -3.43 -14.15
C PHE A 312 8.06 -2.33 -15.21
N HIS A 313 9.30 -2.08 -15.64
CA HIS A 313 9.60 -1.19 -16.77
C HIS A 313 9.06 -1.75 -18.09
N ASP A 314 9.51 -2.93 -18.50
CA ASP A 314 9.20 -3.50 -19.82
C ASP A 314 7.70 -3.83 -19.97
N CYS A 315 7.07 -4.29 -18.89
CA CYS A 315 5.67 -4.71 -18.90
C CYS A 315 4.70 -3.53 -18.74
N LEU A 316 4.94 -2.63 -17.78
CA LEU A 316 3.97 -1.63 -17.34
C LEU A 316 4.45 -0.17 -17.51
N GLY A 317 5.69 0.05 -17.95
CA GLY A 317 6.27 1.37 -18.18
C GLY A 317 6.76 2.11 -16.94
N PHE A 318 6.98 1.41 -15.82
CA PHE A 318 7.56 2.05 -14.63
C PHE A 318 9.01 2.45 -14.88
N HIS A 319 9.44 3.57 -14.31
CA HIS A 319 10.82 4.04 -14.36
C HIS A 319 11.37 4.20 -12.94
N HIS A 320 12.70 4.11 -12.79
CA HIS A 320 13.36 4.37 -11.51
C HIS A 320 13.07 5.79 -11.04
N LEU A 321 12.76 5.92 -9.75
CA LEU A 321 12.61 7.17 -9.04
C LEU A 321 13.75 7.25 -8.00
N PRO A 322 14.80 8.05 -8.24
CA PRO A 322 15.89 8.21 -7.28
C PRO A 322 15.37 8.66 -5.90
N LEU A 323 15.73 7.92 -4.86
CA LEU A 323 15.39 8.25 -3.48
C LEU A 323 16.35 9.28 -2.89
N SER A 324 17.56 9.41 -3.44
CA SER A 324 18.56 10.39 -3.03
C SER A 324 19.35 11.00 -4.22
N PRO A 325 19.88 12.22 -4.09
CA PRO A 325 20.70 12.83 -5.14
C PRO A 325 21.98 12.03 -5.41
N GLY A 326 22.19 11.63 -6.67
CA GLY A 326 23.36 10.85 -7.08
C GLY A 326 23.25 9.34 -6.80
N GLU A 327 22.06 8.83 -6.48
CA GLU A 327 21.77 7.39 -6.42
C GLU A 327 22.04 6.70 -7.77
N ASP A 328 22.73 5.56 -7.74
CA ASP A 328 22.88 4.66 -8.88
C ASP A 328 21.62 3.78 -9.01
N PRO A 329 20.87 3.83 -10.13
CA PRO A 329 19.65 3.04 -10.32
C PRO A 329 19.82 1.52 -10.21
N GLU A 330 21.00 0.96 -10.53
CA GLU A 330 21.26 -0.48 -10.43
C GLU A 330 21.67 -0.92 -9.02
N LEU A 331 22.13 0.02 -8.17
CA LEU A 331 22.44 -0.23 -6.75
C LEU A 331 21.31 0.20 -5.81
N GLY A 332 20.44 1.11 -6.24
CA GLY A 332 19.43 1.74 -5.41
C GLY A 332 20.01 2.43 -4.17
N LEU A 333 19.16 2.64 -3.17
CA LEU A 333 19.50 3.30 -1.93
C LEU A 333 19.94 2.31 -0.86
N GLU A 334 21.23 2.28 -0.53
CA GLU A 334 21.74 1.47 0.58
C GLU A 334 21.64 2.20 1.93
N VAL A 335 20.97 1.55 2.88
CA VAL A 335 20.89 1.93 4.30
C VAL A 335 21.58 0.83 5.11
N ALA A 336 22.91 0.88 5.14
CA ALA A 336 23.72 -0.03 5.94
C ALA A 336 23.50 0.18 7.45
N ALA A 337 23.58 -0.91 8.21
CA ALA A 337 23.67 -0.86 9.67
C ALA A 337 24.98 -0.18 10.11
N GLY A 338 25.03 0.40 11.33
CA GLY A 338 26.15 1.24 11.79
C GLY A 338 27.49 0.51 11.90
N SER A 339 27.46 -0.83 11.94
CA SER A 339 28.63 -1.72 11.92
C SER A 339 29.17 -2.03 10.51
N GLY A 340 28.56 -1.46 9.45
CA GLY A 340 28.90 -1.75 8.05
C GLY A 340 28.53 -3.17 7.60
N ARG A 341 27.64 -3.85 8.33
CA ARG A 341 27.24 -5.25 8.12
C ARG A 341 25.74 -5.44 8.33
N GLY A 342 25.03 -5.89 7.30
CA GLY A 342 23.57 -5.89 7.25
C GLY A 342 22.99 -4.49 6.99
N GLY A 343 21.67 -4.42 6.88
CA GLY A 343 20.92 -3.21 6.48
C GLY A 343 19.97 -3.51 5.34
N LEU A 344 19.40 -2.47 4.73
CA LEU A 344 18.43 -2.59 3.65
C LEU A 344 18.88 -1.84 2.40
N ARG A 345 18.55 -2.38 1.23
CA ARG A 345 18.57 -1.67 -0.05
C ARG A 345 17.14 -1.39 -0.49
N LEU A 346 16.90 -0.16 -0.96
CA LEU A 346 15.59 0.31 -1.40
C LEU A 346 15.68 0.83 -2.84
N THR A 347 14.76 0.41 -3.70
CA THR A 347 14.65 0.92 -5.08
C THR A 347 13.22 1.37 -5.31
N ALA A 348 12.99 2.65 -5.60
CA ALA A 348 11.66 3.16 -5.92
C ALA A 348 11.42 3.23 -7.43
N LEU A 349 10.18 2.95 -7.82
CA LEU A 349 9.71 2.91 -9.20
C LEU A 349 8.42 3.73 -9.31
N GLN A 350 8.40 4.68 -10.24
CA GLN A 350 7.24 5.50 -10.53
C GLN A 350 6.55 5.03 -11.82
N ALA A 351 5.22 4.97 -11.79
CA ALA A 351 4.41 4.66 -12.97
C ALA A 351 4.50 5.78 -14.03
N PRO A 352 4.10 5.54 -15.29
CA PRO A 352 4.14 6.55 -16.36
C PRO A 352 3.46 7.88 -15.98
N THR A 353 4.00 9.00 -16.45
CA THR A 353 3.45 10.34 -16.18
C THR A 353 1.97 10.43 -16.58
N GLY A 354 1.13 10.92 -15.67
CA GLY A 354 -0.33 10.97 -15.84
C GLY A 354 -1.07 9.72 -15.36
N SER A 355 -0.37 8.70 -14.87
CA SER A 355 -0.96 7.58 -14.14
C SER A 355 -1.27 7.95 -12.69
N ALA A 356 -2.43 7.52 -12.18
CA ALA A 356 -2.82 7.59 -10.78
C ALA A 356 -2.46 6.26 -10.06
N VAL A 357 -1.22 5.80 -10.26
CA VAL A 357 -0.66 4.61 -9.62
C VAL A 357 0.36 5.06 -8.57
N PRO A 358 0.27 4.58 -7.31
CA PRO A 358 1.24 4.90 -6.26
C PRO A 358 2.67 4.47 -6.62
N THR A 359 3.67 5.08 -5.99
CA THR A 359 5.06 4.62 -6.14
C THR A 359 5.21 3.19 -5.63
N LEU A 360 5.97 2.37 -6.35
CA LEU A 360 6.32 1.01 -5.94
C LEU A 360 7.74 1.02 -5.38
N VAL A 361 7.94 0.53 -4.16
CA VAL A 361 9.25 0.42 -3.50
C VAL A 361 9.62 -1.06 -3.43
N LEU A 362 10.84 -1.39 -3.83
CA LEU A 362 11.44 -2.71 -3.67
C LEU A 362 12.40 -2.65 -2.48
N ALA A 363 12.27 -3.58 -1.53
CA ALA A 363 13.14 -3.68 -0.35
C ALA A 363 13.85 -5.04 -0.33
N GLU A 364 15.19 -5.04 -0.29
CA GLU A 364 16.01 -6.26 -0.20
C GLU A 364 17.12 -6.13 0.85
N SER A 365 17.49 -7.24 1.48
CA SER A 365 18.46 -7.29 2.58
C SER A 365 19.92 -7.14 2.11
N LEU A 366 20.70 -6.31 2.82
CA LEU A 366 22.14 -6.19 2.58
C LEU A 366 22.93 -7.34 3.21
N PRO A 367 24.07 -7.74 2.63
CA PRO A 367 24.92 -8.80 3.17
C PRO A 367 25.41 -8.54 4.59
N GLY A 368 25.60 -9.64 5.34
CA GLY A 368 26.48 -9.67 6.51
C GLY A 368 25.82 -9.40 7.86
N SER A 369 24.48 -9.38 7.97
CA SER A 369 23.78 -9.25 9.26
C SER A 369 24.38 -10.17 10.34
N LEU A 370 24.91 -9.55 11.40
CA LEU A 370 25.62 -10.26 12.47
C LEU A 370 24.67 -10.90 13.52
N ARG A 371 23.39 -10.54 13.53
CA ARG A 371 22.42 -10.93 14.57
C ARG A 371 21.18 -11.67 13.99
N GLY A 372 21.37 -12.46 12.94
CA GLY A 372 20.30 -13.26 12.32
C GLY A 372 19.60 -12.55 11.16
N ARG A 373 18.41 -13.04 10.80
CA ARG A 373 17.59 -12.48 9.71
C ARG A 373 17.10 -11.08 10.05
N ASP A 374 17.11 -10.18 9.09
CA ASP A 374 16.44 -8.88 9.21
C ASP A 374 14.94 -8.99 8.87
N GLN A 375 14.20 -7.87 8.94
CA GLN A 375 12.76 -7.81 8.68
C GLN A 375 12.36 -8.32 7.28
N VAL A 376 13.20 -8.10 6.25
CA VAL A 376 12.91 -8.56 4.89
C VAL A 376 13.21 -10.06 4.78
N GLU A 377 14.33 -10.55 5.34
CA GLU A 377 14.58 -12.00 5.41
C GLU A 377 13.54 -12.75 6.27
N GLN A 378 13.01 -12.12 7.32
CA GLN A 378 11.90 -12.65 8.13
C GLN A 378 10.61 -12.70 7.32
N PHE A 379 10.24 -11.60 6.64
CA PHE A 379 9.10 -11.59 5.71
C PHE A 379 9.22 -12.71 4.68
N LEU A 380 10.35 -12.81 3.97
CA LEU A 380 10.55 -13.79 2.91
C LEU A 380 10.45 -15.23 3.43
N ALA A 381 10.87 -15.47 4.68
CA ALA A 381 10.77 -16.78 5.32
C ALA A 381 9.32 -17.15 5.71
N GLN A 382 8.55 -16.20 6.26
CA GLN A 382 7.17 -16.45 6.67
C GLN A 382 6.21 -16.45 5.48
N ASN A 383 6.36 -15.49 4.56
CA ASN A 383 5.61 -15.43 3.30
C ASN A 383 6.07 -16.47 2.27
N GLY A 384 7.11 -17.28 2.53
CA GLY A 384 7.59 -18.30 1.59
C GLY A 384 8.14 -17.75 0.26
N GLY A 385 8.47 -16.46 0.18
CA GLY A 385 8.94 -15.80 -1.04
C GLY A 385 8.66 -14.30 -1.07
N PRO A 386 9.03 -13.60 -2.18
CA PRO A 386 8.68 -12.20 -2.38
C PRO A 386 7.17 -11.95 -2.36
N GLY A 387 6.79 -10.73 -1.98
CA GLY A 387 5.39 -10.30 -1.90
C GLY A 387 5.26 -8.87 -1.41
N LEU A 388 4.02 -8.38 -1.30
CA LEU A 388 3.72 -7.05 -0.76
C LEU A 388 3.80 -7.08 0.77
N GLN A 389 4.80 -6.39 1.32
CA GLN A 389 5.06 -6.30 2.75
C GLN A 389 4.21 -5.21 3.43
N HIS A 390 4.09 -4.04 2.79
CA HIS A 390 3.25 -2.97 3.34
C HIS A 390 2.63 -2.04 2.30
N VAL A 391 1.62 -1.31 2.75
CA VAL A 391 0.95 -0.25 2.00
C VAL A 391 1.02 1.05 2.80
N GLY A 392 1.58 2.09 2.18
CA GLY A 392 1.57 3.45 2.71
C GLY A 392 0.23 4.13 2.46
N LEU A 393 -0.42 4.62 3.50
CA LEU A 393 -1.72 5.28 3.47
C LEU A 393 -1.56 6.76 3.83
N TYR A 394 -1.76 7.65 2.86
CA TYR A 394 -1.60 9.09 3.09
C TYR A 394 -2.72 9.62 3.99
N THR A 395 -2.32 10.33 5.05
CA THR A 395 -3.20 11.08 5.94
C THR A 395 -2.82 12.57 6.00
N PRO A 396 -3.81 13.51 5.97
CA PRO A 396 -3.53 14.93 6.12
C PRO A 396 -3.24 15.33 7.59
N ASN A 397 -3.54 14.45 8.56
CA ASN A 397 -3.29 14.68 9.99
C ASN A 397 -2.90 13.37 10.67
N ILE A 398 -1.60 13.07 10.69
CA ILE A 398 -1.05 11.84 11.26
C ILE A 398 -1.27 11.76 12.79
N MET A 399 -1.27 12.88 13.50
CA MET A 399 -1.53 12.91 14.95
C MET A 399 -2.93 12.37 15.25
N GLU A 400 -3.95 12.94 14.60
CA GLU A 400 -5.35 12.51 14.73
C GLU A 400 -5.57 11.07 14.22
N ALA A 401 -4.87 10.66 13.16
CA ALA A 401 -4.95 9.29 12.66
C ALA A 401 -4.35 8.27 13.64
N THR A 402 -3.17 8.54 14.21
CA THR A 402 -2.52 7.66 15.20
C THR A 402 -3.29 7.58 16.51
N GLU A 403 -3.81 8.70 17.02
CA GLU A 403 -4.69 8.74 18.19
C GLU A 403 -5.92 7.85 18.00
N ARG A 404 -6.55 7.89 16.82
CA ARG A 404 -7.74 7.06 16.53
C ARG A 404 -7.42 5.58 16.32
N VAL A 405 -6.32 5.24 15.62
CA VAL A 405 -5.88 3.84 15.51
C VAL A 405 -5.64 3.26 16.90
N ALA A 406 -4.87 3.95 17.74
CA ALA A 406 -4.58 3.50 19.11
C ALA A 406 -5.85 3.44 19.98
N GLY A 407 -6.70 4.47 19.94
CA GLY A 407 -7.96 4.54 20.70
C GLY A 407 -8.98 3.48 20.28
N ALA A 408 -8.98 3.05 19.02
CA ALA A 408 -9.80 1.93 18.55
C ALA A 408 -9.25 0.55 18.97
N GLY A 409 -7.99 0.48 19.44
CA GLY A 409 -7.29 -0.76 19.84
C GLY A 409 -6.30 -1.30 18.80
N GLY A 410 -6.02 -0.55 17.73
CA GLY A 410 -4.98 -0.89 16.75
C GLY A 410 -3.58 -0.70 17.33
N GLN A 411 -2.62 -1.51 16.90
CA GLN A 411 -1.26 -1.51 17.43
C GLN A 411 -0.30 -0.82 16.45
N LEU A 412 0.30 0.28 16.92
CA LEU A 412 1.42 0.96 16.24
C LEU A 412 2.75 0.42 16.76
N LEU A 413 3.79 0.49 15.95
CA LEU A 413 5.17 0.25 16.36
C LEU A 413 5.71 1.49 17.06
N THR A 414 6.50 1.28 18.12
CA THR A 414 7.12 2.35 18.91
C THR A 414 8.64 2.29 18.71
N PRO A 415 9.24 3.30 18.05
CA PRO A 415 10.69 3.40 17.93
C PRO A 415 11.37 3.45 19.30
N PRO A 416 12.63 2.98 19.43
CA PRO A 416 13.40 3.18 20.66
C PRO A 416 13.53 4.66 21.00
N GLU A 417 13.45 5.01 22.28
CA GLU A 417 13.58 6.39 22.79
C GLU A 417 14.86 7.10 22.27
N ALA A 418 15.94 6.33 22.06
CA ALA A 418 17.18 6.80 21.46
C ALA A 418 17.00 7.51 20.10
N TYR A 419 15.97 7.18 19.32
CA TYR A 419 15.64 7.87 18.07
C TYR A 419 15.34 9.36 18.29
N TYR A 420 14.51 9.69 19.28
CA TYR A 420 14.11 11.07 19.58
C TYR A 420 15.22 11.87 20.27
N GLN A 421 16.17 11.16 20.89
CA GLN A 421 17.35 11.72 21.56
C GLN A 421 18.53 12.01 20.61
N GLN A 422 18.41 11.70 19.32
CA GLN A 422 19.49 11.94 18.35
C GLN A 422 19.85 13.43 18.23
N PRO A 423 21.14 13.78 18.05
CA PRO A 423 21.57 15.17 17.91
C PRO A 423 20.78 15.92 16.82
N GLY A 424 20.15 17.04 17.20
CA GLY A 424 19.35 17.86 16.29
C GLY A 424 17.92 17.40 16.04
N LYS A 425 17.52 16.18 16.45
CA LYS A 425 16.17 15.63 16.21
C LYS A 425 15.08 16.47 16.87
N GLU A 426 15.29 16.91 18.12
CA GLU A 426 14.36 17.83 18.80
C GLU A 426 14.14 19.13 18.00
N LYS A 427 15.23 19.76 17.51
CA LYS A 427 15.15 20.97 16.68
C LYS A 427 14.41 20.71 15.35
N GLN A 428 14.64 19.55 14.72
CA GLN A 428 13.95 19.14 13.50
C GLN A 428 12.43 19.00 13.73
N ILE A 429 12.04 18.35 14.83
CA ILE A 429 10.64 18.13 15.21
C ILE A 429 9.93 19.45 15.53
N LEU A 430 10.57 20.34 16.29
CA LEU A 430 10.05 21.68 16.58
C LEU A 430 9.91 22.54 15.32
N ALA A 431 10.86 22.45 14.38
CA ALA A 431 10.78 23.15 13.09
C ALA A 431 9.62 22.67 12.20
N ALA A 432 9.17 21.43 12.38
CA ALA A 432 7.97 20.87 11.74
C ALA A 432 6.66 21.21 12.46
N GLY A 433 6.71 21.97 13.56
CA GLY A 433 5.53 22.38 14.34
C GLY A 433 4.99 21.31 15.29
N HIS A 434 5.77 20.29 15.64
CA HIS A 434 5.36 19.18 16.51
C HIS A 434 6.13 19.18 17.83
N GLU A 435 5.59 18.50 18.86
CA GLU A 435 6.29 18.29 20.13
C GLU A 435 6.97 16.90 20.13
N PRO A 436 8.29 16.79 20.47
CA PRO A 436 8.99 15.51 20.49
C PRO A 436 8.32 14.44 21.37
N ARG A 437 7.78 14.82 22.53
CA ARG A 437 7.11 13.89 23.45
C ARG A 437 5.81 13.33 22.88
N LEU A 438 5.09 14.11 22.09
CA LEU A 438 3.88 13.65 21.42
C LEU A 438 4.23 12.69 20.28
N LEU A 439 5.23 13.02 19.44
CA LEU A 439 5.69 12.09 18.40
C LEU A 439 6.18 10.76 19.00
N ALA A 440 6.98 10.81 20.08
CA ALA A 440 7.43 9.63 20.82
C ALA A 440 6.27 8.78 21.35
N ARG A 441 5.28 9.41 22.00
CA ARG A 441 4.07 8.74 22.50
C ARG A 441 3.27 8.04 21.40
N HIS A 442 3.24 8.59 20.19
CA HIS A 442 2.50 8.04 19.04
C HIS A 442 3.36 7.14 18.14
N GLY A 443 4.66 7.00 18.42
CA GLY A 443 5.60 6.23 17.60
C GLY A 443 5.94 6.87 16.26
N ILE A 444 5.67 8.16 16.09
CA ILE A 444 5.78 8.86 14.80
C ILE A 444 7.23 9.28 14.54
N LEU A 445 7.78 8.73 13.45
CA LEU A 445 9.07 9.10 12.89
C LEU A 445 8.94 10.40 12.07
N LEU A 446 9.97 11.25 12.11
CA LEU A 446 10.03 12.51 11.39
C LEU A 446 11.37 12.71 10.67
N ASP A 447 11.30 12.97 9.36
CA ASP A 447 12.43 13.27 8.48
C ASP A 447 12.20 14.56 7.68
N GLY A 448 13.26 15.05 7.03
CA GLY A 448 13.24 16.26 6.21
C GLY A 448 13.64 17.54 6.94
N ASP A 449 13.84 18.60 6.17
CA ASP A 449 14.44 19.88 6.57
C ASP A 449 13.82 21.04 5.78
N GLU A 450 14.28 22.27 6.05
CA GLU A 450 13.92 23.49 5.29
C GLU A 450 12.40 23.71 5.05
N GLY A 451 11.55 23.27 5.99
CA GLY A 451 10.08 23.36 5.87
C GLY A 451 9.43 22.25 5.05
N LYS A 452 10.18 21.23 4.64
CA LYS A 452 9.71 20.04 3.90
C LYS A 452 9.87 18.79 4.76
N PHE A 453 8.81 18.40 5.47
CA PHE A 453 8.86 17.29 6.43
C PHE A 453 8.05 16.08 5.98
N LEU A 454 8.52 14.90 6.39
CA LEU A 454 7.86 13.62 6.23
C LEU A 454 7.61 13.01 7.60
N LEU A 455 6.34 12.71 7.90
CA LEU A 455 5.96 12.01 9.13
C LEU A 455 5.43 10.61 8.77
N GLN A 456 5.89 9.60 9.49
CA GLN A 456 5.60 8.19 9.22
C GLN A 456 5.35 7.45 10.54
N VAL A 457 4.37 6.54 10.56
CA VAL A 457 4.29 5.50 11.59
C VAL A 457 3.87 4.18 10.98
N PHE A 458 4.40 3.10 11.51
CA PHE A 458 4.11 1.74 11.07
C PHE A 458 3.15 1.05 12.06
N THR A 459 2.24 0.25 11.55
CA THR A 459 1.46 -0.67 12.39
C THR A 459 2.30 -1.90 12.73
N LYS A 460 1.87 -2.66 13.73
CA LYS A 460 2.24 -4.08 13.77
C LYS A 460 1.58 -4.82 12.60
N SER A 461 2.01 -6.05 12.36
CA SER A 461 1.38 -6.93 11.36
C SER A 461 -0.13 -7.09 11.61
N LEU A 462 -0.89 -7.15 10.52
CA LEU A 462 -2.32 -7.48 10.50
C LEU A 462 -2.57 -9.00 10.38
N PHE A 463 -1.51 -9.79 10.18
CA PHE A 463 -1.50 -11.25 10.17
C PHE A 463 -0.58 -11.80 11.28
N ALA A 464 -0.86 -13.01 11.76
CA ALA A 464 -0.11 -13.61 12.88
C ALA A 464 1.30 -14.07 12.48
N GLU A 465 1.53 -14.20 11.18
CA GLU A 465 2.75 -14.64 10.51
C GLU A 465 3.77 -13.49 10.29
N ASP A 466 3.46 -12.29 10.81
CA ASP A 466 4.29 -11.07 10.68
C ASP A 466 4.66 -10.67 9.24
N THR A 467 3.77 -10.94 8.28
CA THR A 467 3.98 -10.68 6.85
C THR A 467 3.50 -9.30 6.38
N PHE A 468 2.34 -8.81 6.80
CA PHE A 468 1.75 -7.59 6.23
C PHE A 468 1.40 -6.54 7.28
N PHE A 469 1.89 -5.32 7.10
CA PHE A 469 1.53 -4.16 7.93
C PHE A 469 1.10 -2.95 7.08
N LEU A 470 0.59 -1.91 7.73
CA LEU A 470 0.26 -0.63 7.10
C LEU A 470 1.21 0.45 7.62
N GLU A 471 1.45 1.46 6.79
CA GLU A 471 2.12 2.69 7.18
C GLU A 471 1.10 3.84 7.08
N LEU A 472 1.05 4.70 8.10
CA LEU A 472 0.40 6.00 7.99
C LEU A 472 1.47 7.05 7.69
N ILE A 473 1.28 7.81 6.61
CA ILE A 473 2.27 8.78 6.13
C ILE A 473 1.62 10.15 5.92
N GLN A 474 2.31 11.21 6.33
CA GLN A 474 1.93 12.60 6.07
C GLN A 474 3.12 13.33 5.45
N ARG A 475 2.91 13.88 4.25
CA ARG A 475 3.90 14.73 3.55
C ARG A 475 3.56 16.20 3.76
N GLN A 476 4.45 16.92 4.43
CA GLN A 476 4.46 18.37 4.50
C GLN A 476 5.46 18.89 3.46
N GLY A 477 5.13 18.80 2.17
CA GLY A 477 6.03 19.23 1.07
C GLY A 477 7.22 18.30 0.77
N ALA A 478 7.47 17.26 1.57
CA ALA A 478 8.52 16.27 1.31
C ALA A 478 8.13 15.25 0.22
N THR A 479 8.96 15.13 -0.80
CA THR A 479 8.79 14.20 -1.94
C THR A 479 9.55 12.88 -1.81
N GLY A 480 10.54 12.80 -0.90
CA GLY A 480 11.33 11.59 -0.66
C GLY A 480 10.66 10.56 0.26
N PHE A 481 11.34 9.45 0.56
CA PHE A 481 10.76 8.30 1.29
C PHE A 481 11.28 8.12 2.72
N GLY A 482 11.83 9.18 3.32
CA GLY A 482 12.27 9.13 4.72
C GLY A 482 13.57 8.34 4.90
N GLN A 483 14.55 8.50 4.01
CA GLN A 483 15.86 7.83 4.15
C GLN A 483 16.50 8.09 5.52
N GLY A 484 16.37 9.32 6.04
CA GLY A 484 16.81 9.70 7.37
C GLY A 484 16.04 8.95 8.45
N ASN A 485 14.71 8.78 8.31
CA ASN A 485 13.92 7.94 9.21
C ASN A 485 14.41 6.49 9.24
N ILE A 486 14.61 5.87 8.08
CA ILE A 486 15.02 4.46 7.99
C ILE A 486 16.42 4.27 8.58
N ARG A 487 17.37 5.16 8.27
CA ARG A 487 18.73 5.13 8.84
C ARG A 487 18.73 5.36 10.36
N ALA A 488 18.01 6.38 10.82
CA ALA A 488 17.92 6.74 12.24
C ALA A 488 17.24 5.63 13.07
N LEU A 489 16.20 4.99 12.54
CA LEU A 489 15.54 3.86 13.17
C LEU A 489 16.53 2.69 13.34
N TRP A 490 17.24 2.30 12.27
CA TRP A 490 18.27 1.25 12.34
C TRP A 490 19.36 1.56 13.37
N GLN A 491 19.83 2.80 13.46
CA GLN A 491 20.81 3.23 14.47
C GLN A 491 20.23 3.11 15.89
N SER A 492 19.02 3.63 16.13
CA SER A 492 18.37 3.58 17.45
C SER A 492 18.12 2.15 17.95
N VAL A 493 17.78 1.22 17.06
CA VAL A 493 17.58 -0.21 17.38
C VAL A 493 18.92 -0.88 17.76
N GLN A 494 20.01 -0.56 17.06
CA GLN A 494 21.35 -1.05 17.40
C GLN A 494 21.84 -0.51 18.74
N GLU A 495 21.68 0.79 19.00
CA GLU A 495 22.03 1.38 20.29
C GLU A 495 21.23 0.78 21.44
N HIS A 496 19.92 0.59 21.26
CA HIS A 496 19.08 -0.06 22.27
C HIS A 496 19.52 -1.51 22.53
N ALA A 497 19.76 -2.29 21.47
CA ALA A 497 20.24 -3.66 21.57
C ALA A 497 21.65 -3.81 22.14
N ALA A 498 22.51 -2.78 22.04
CA ALA A 498 23.79 -2.73 22.74
C ALA A 498 23.58 -2.51 24.25
N ARG A 499 22.83 -1.46 24.62
CA ARG A 499 22.53 -1.11 26.02
C ARG A 499 21.80 -2.24 26.78
N VAL A 500 20.95 -3.02 26.11
CA VAL A 500 20.24 -4.18 26.68
C VAL A 500 21.12 -5.43 26.77
N CYS A 501 22.21 -5.54 26.00
CA CYS A 501 23.19 -6.64 26.14
C CYS A 501 24.28 -6.36 27.19
N GLU A 502 24.41 -5.12 27.67
CA GLU A 502 25.39 -4.68 28.67
C GLU A 502 24.81 -4.61 30.10
N ALA A 503 23.49 -4.81 30.25
CA ALA A 503 22.74 -4.73 31.51
C ALA A 503 22.18 -6.09 31.95
#